data_AF-A0A2A9HCT4-F1
#
_entry.id   AF-A0A2A9HCT4-F1
#
_cell.length_a   1.000
_cell.length_b   1.000
_cell.length_c   1.000
_cell.angle_alpha   90.00
_cell.angle_beta   90.00
_cell.angle_gamma   90.00
#
_symmetry.space_group_name_H-M   'P 1'
#
loop_
_entity.id
_entity.type
_entity.pdbx_description
1 polymer ?
#
loop_
_entity_poly.entity_id
_entity_poly.type
_entity_poly.pdbx_seq_one_letter_code
_entity_poly.pdbx_strand_id
1 'polypeptide(L)' 'MLPLGFSWGAFLVYVFALMFMTLGGIWGLVESRHPAFLIPILMGLFYFYLCWEAVVEGDDEQGPPPPPSRSQG' A
#
# COMPACT_ATOMS: atom_id res chain seq x y z
N MET A 1 0.13 -14.66 -10.17
CA MET A 1 -0.30 -13.27 -9.88
C MET A 1 0.09 -12.49 -11.13
N LEU A 2 -0.87 -11.93 -11.88
CA LEU A 2 -0.52 -11.13 -13.07
C LEU A 2 0.46 -10.03 -12.64
N PRO A 3 1.58 -9.81 -13.35
CA PRO A 3 2.53 -8.75 -13.01
C PRO A 3 1.88 -7.42 -13.37
N LEU A 4 0.93 -6.98 -12.54
CA LEU A 4 0.38 -5.64 -12.55
C LEU A 4 1.47 -4.76 -11.97
N GLY A 5 2.30 -4.19 -12.85
CA GLY A 5 3.32 -3.24 -12.45
C GLY A 5 2.73 -2.07 -11.66
N PHE A 6 3.55 -1.47 -10.81
CA PHE A 6 3.15 -0.34 -9.97
C PHE A 6 2.57 0.80 -10.82
N SER A 7 1.39 1.31 -10.42
CA SER A 7 0.70 2.41 -11.10
C SER A 7 0.52 3.59 -10.17
N TRP A 8 1.20 4.71 -10.48
CA TRP A 8 1.09 5.97 -9.76
C TRP A 8 -0.34 6.51 -9.68
N GLY A 9 -1.14 6.33 -10.75
CA GLY A 9 -2.53 6.77 -10.76
C GLY A 9 -3.38 5.98 -9.76
N ALA A 10 -3.23 4.64 -9.75
CA ALA A 10 -3.94 3.79 -8.80
C ALA A 10 -3.52 4.08 -7.35
N PHE A 11 -2.23 4.32 -7.13
CA PHE A 11 -1.70 4.71 -5.82
C PHE A 11 -2.34 6.00 -5.30
N LEU A 12 -2.36 7.07 -6.11
CA LEU A 12 -2.95 8.35 -5.69
C LEU A 12 -4.45 8.22 -5.39
N VAL A 13 -5.20 7.48 -6.22
CA VAL A 13 -6.62 7.20 -5.96
C VAL A 13 -6.79 6.48 -4.62
N TYR A 14 -5.93 5.52 -4.31
CA TYR A 14 -5.95 4.82 -3.02
C TYR A 14 -5.66 5.76 -1.84
N VAL A 15 -4.65 6.64 -1.97
CA VAL A 15 -4.32 7.63 -0.94
C VAL A 15 -5.51 8.57 -0.72
N PHE A 16 -6.12 9.09 -1.77
CA PHE A 16 -7.32 9.93 -1.63
C PHE A 16 -8.48 9.18 -0.99
N ALA A 17 -8.73 7.93 -1.39
CA ALA A 17 -9.76 7.11 -0.78
C ALA A 17 -9.50 6.90 0.72
N LEU A 18 -8.25 6.63 1.11
CA LEU A 18 -7.83 6.48 2.50
C LEU A 18 -8.01 7.79 3.29
N MET A 19 -7.68 8.95 2.69
CA MET A 19 -7.91 10.25 3.30
C MET A 19 -9.40 10.50 3.56
N PHE A 20 -10.26 10.30 2.56
CA PHE A 20 -11.71 10.50 2.72
C PHE A 20 -12.33 9.50 3.70
N MET A 21 -11.91 8.23 3.67
CA MET A 21 -12.34 7.22 4.63
C MET A 21 -11.95 7.58 6.06
N THR A 22 -10.72 8.07 6.26
CA THR A 22 -10.23 8.50 7.57
C THR A 22 -11.01 9.71 8.07
N LEU A 23 -11.20 10.73 7.24
CA LEU A 23 -11.97 11.93 7.60
C LEU A 23 -13.43 11.60 7.90
N GLY A 24 -14.07 10.79 7.05
CA GLY A 24 -15.46 10.35 7.25
C GLY A 24 -15.62 9.48 8.50
N GLY A 25 -14.66 8.59 8.78
CA GLY A 25 -14.63 7.78 10.00
C GLY A 25 -14.46 8.65 11.26
N ILE A 26 -13.54 9.61 11.26
CA ILE A 26 -13.36 10.54 12.39
C ILE A 26 -14.61 11.38 12.60
N TRP A 27 -15.19 11.93 11.52
CA TRP A 27 -16.42 12.70 11.60
C TRP A 27 -17.58 11.87 12.18
N GLY A 28 -17.78 10.65 11.66
CA GLY A 28 -18.79 9.72 12.16
C GLY A 28 -18.57 9.32 13.61
N LEU A 29 -17.31 9.13 14.03
CA LEU A 29 -16.95 8.85 15.42
C LEU A 29 -17.33 10.00 16.35
N VAL A 30 -17.01 11.25 15.97
CA VAL A 30 -17.31 12.43 16.78
C VAL A 30 -18.83 12.64 16.92
N GLU A 31 -19.56 12.54 15.81
CA GLU A 31 -21.01 12.77 15.78
C GLU A 31 -21.78 11.67 16.54
N SER A 32 -21.46 10.41 16.27
CA SER A 32 -22.19 9.28 16.86
C SER A 32 -21.69 8.86 18.24
N ARG A 33 -20.48 9.27 18.63
CA ARG A 33 -19.72 8.74 19.78
C ARG A 33 -19.61 7.21 19.80
N HIS A 34 -19.75 6.57 18.63
CA HIS A 34 -19.76 5.13 18.52
C HIS A 34 -18.42 4.61 17.97
N PRO A 35 -17.72 3.70 18.67
CA PRO A 35 -16.37 3.28 18.29
C PRO A 35 -16.32 2.51 16.96
N ALA A 36 -17.45 2.01 16.45
CA ALA A 36 -17.51 1.31 15.17
C ALA A 36 -16.98 2.14 13.98
N PHE A 37 -17.00 3.47 14.06
CA PHE A 37 -16.45 4.32 13.01
C PHE A 37 -14.91 4.29 12.93
N LEU A 38 -14.23 3.71 13.91
CA LEU A 38 -12.79 3.41 13.82
C LEU A 38 -12.50 2.22 12.89
N ILE A 39 -13.43 1.28 12.74
CA ILE A 39 -13.25 0.06 11.94
C ILE A 39 -12.84 0.37 10.50
N PRO A 40 -13.56 1.21 9.73
CA PRO A 40 -13.16 1.51 8.35
C PRO A 40 -11.76 2.14 8.27
N ILE A 41 -11.38 2.99 9.24
CA ILE A 41 -10.04 3.60 9.29
C ILE A 41 -8.97 2.53 9.47
N LEU A 42 -9.15 1.65 10.46
CA LEU A 42 -8.19 0.58 10.76
C LEU A 42 -8.08 -0.42 9.60
N MET A 43 -9.20 -0.80 9.00
CA MET A 43 -9.23 -1.70 7.84
C MET A 43 -8.56 -1.07 6.61
N GLY A 44 -8.80 0.22 6.37
CA GLY A 44 -8.17 0.97 5.29
C GLY A 44 -6.65 1.07 5.45
N LEU A 45 -6.18 1.40 6.67
CA LEU A 45 -4.76 1.47 6.99
C LEU A 45 -4.06 0.10 6.88
N PHE A 46 -4.70 -0.95 7.39
CA PHE A 46 -4.17 -2.31 7.32
C PHE A 46 -4.04 -2.77 5.86
N TYR A 47 -5.08 -2.55 5.04
CA TYR A 47 -5.03 -2.87 3.63
C TYR A 47 -3.95 -2.08 2.89
N PHE A 48 -3.82 -0.78 3.18
CA PHE A 48 -2.77 0.06 2.61
C PHE A 48 -1.37 -0.49 2.92
N TYR A 49 -1.13 -0.90 4.16
CA TYR A 49 0.14 -1.52 4.56
C TYR A 49 0.45 -2.77 3.75
N LEU A 50 -0.50 -3.71 3.63
CA LEU A 50 -0.30 -4.93 2.83
C LEU A 50 0.02 -4.63 1.36
N CYS A 51 -0.67 -3.64 0.77
CA CYS A 51 -0.40 -3.23 -0.60
C CYS A 51 0.95 -2.54 -0.76
N TRP A 52 1.37 -1.77 0.25
CA TRP A 52 2.66 -1.10 0.23
C TRP A 52 3.82 -2.11 0.29
N GLU A 53 3.78 -3.06 1.23
CA GLU A 53 4.78 -4.11 1.34
C GLU A 53 4.91 -4.89 0.03
N ALA A 54 3.79 -5.27 -0.59
CA ALA A 54 3.79 -5.98 -1.87
C ALA A 54 4.41 -5.18 -3.03
N VAL A 55 4.42 -3.84 -2.96
CA VAL A 55 5.05 -2.98 -3.97
C VAL A 55 6.55 -2.84 -3.70
N VAL A 56 6.94 -2.58 -2.45
CA VAL A 56 8.34 -2.32 -2.08
C VAL A 56 9.19 -3.59 -2.12
N GLU A 57 8.65 -4.73 -1.69
CA GLU A 57 9.38 -6.00 -1.65
C GLU A 57 9.77 -6.49 -3.07
N GLY A 58 9.07 -6.03 -4.11
CA GLY A 58 9.40 -6.32 -5.52
C GLY A 58 10.57 -5.52 -6.11
N ASP A 59 10.94 -4.38 -5.51
CA ASP A 59 12.07 -3.56 -5.97
C ASP A 59 13.42 -4.07 -5.41
N ASP A 60 13.42 -4.74 -4.25
CA ASP A 60 14.63 -5.24 -3.59
C ASP A 60 15.15 -6.58 -4.17
N GLU A 61 14.31 -7.40 -4.82
CA GLU A 61 14.74 -8.64 -5.49
C GLU A 61 15.51 -8.40 -6.81
N GLN A 62 15.56 -7.16 -7.31
CA GLN A 62 16.42 -6.75 -8.42
C GLN A 62 17.80 -6.31 -7.91
N GLY A 63 18.46 -7.20 -7.17
CA GLY A 63 19.88 -7.07 -6.88
C GLY A 63 20.69 -6.92 -8.19
N PRO A 64 21.81 -6.17 -8.19
CA PRO A 64 22.62 -5.98 -9.39
C PRO A 64 22.95 -7.34 -10.02
N PRO A 65 22.90 -7.47 -11.36
CA PRO A 65 23.14 -8.74 -12.02
C PRO A 65 24.46 -9.33 -11.53
N PRO A 66 24.54 -10.66 -11.27
CA PRO A 66 25.75 -11.29 -10.78
C PRO A 66 26.91 -10.92 -11.71
N PRO A 67 28.09 -10.54 -11.15
CA PRO A 67 29.21 -10.10 -11.96
C PRO A 67 29.54 -11.19 -13.01
N PRO A 68 29.79 -10.82 -14.27
CA PRO A 68 30.06 -11.80 -15.31
C PRO A 68 31.23 -12.67 -14.88
N SER A 69 30.98 -13.97 -14.70
CA SER A 69 32.02 -14.93 -14.41
C SER A 69 32.98 -14.94 -15.60
N ARG A 70 34.19 -14.42 -15.35
CA ARG A 70 35.27 -14.36 -16.34
C ARG A 70 35.71 -15.79 -16.62
N SER A 71 35.07 -16.43 -17.60
CA SER A 71 35.59 -17.64 -18.24
C SER A 71 36.86 -17.25 -19.01
N GLN A 72 38.00 -17.41 -18.35
CA GLN A 72 39.31 -17.52 -18.98
C GLN A 72 39.88 -18.89 -18.59
N GLY A 73 40.08 -19.74 -19.59
CA GLY A 73 40.69 -21.06 -19.46
C GLY A 73 40.19 -22.01 -20.53
#